data_AF-A0A0F9HG06-F1
#
_entry.id   AF-A0A0F9HG06-F1
#
_cell.length_a   1.000
_cell.length_b   1.000
_cell.length_c   1.000
_cell.angle_alpha   90.00
_cell.angle_beta   90.00
_cell.angle_gamma   90.00
#
_symmetry.space_group_name_H-M   'P 1'
#
loop_
_entity.id
_entity.type
_entity.pdbx_description
1 polymer ?
#
loop_
_entity_poly.entity_id
_entity_poly.type
_entity_poly.pdbx_seq_one_letter_code
_entity_poly.pdbx_strand_id
1 'polypeptide(L)' 'MTRLWLKQPLAILADGAAGGVVIEDGRMVELVPESGAPSRPVDAVFDASRHVVLPGPGQILVHDGPWR' A
#
# COMPACT_ATOMS: atom_id res chain seq x y z
N MET A 1 9.11 -7.49 13.71
CA MET A 1 8.87 -6.32 12.83
C MET A 1 8.65 -6.90 11.44
N THR A 2 7.52 -6.58 10.80
CA THR A 2 7.15 -7.16 9.50
C THR A 2 7.01 -6.03 8.49
N ARG A 3 7.76 -6.12 7.39
CA ARG A 3 7.73 -5.20 6.26
C ARG A 3 6.75 -5.73 5.21
N LEU A 4 5.58 -5.12 5.12
CA LEU A 4 4.50 -5.52 4.23
C LEU A 4 4.39 -4.57 3.04
N TRP A 5 4.38 -5.09 1.82
CA TRP A 5 4.03 -4.31 0.63
C TRP A 5 2.56 -4.47 0.28
N LEU A 6 1.80 -3.38 0.29
CA LEU A 6 0.46 -3.31 -0.29
C LEU A 6 0.62 -3.02 -1.79
N LYS A 7 0.60 -4.05 -2.62
CA LYS A 7 0.99 -4.00 -4.03
C LYS A 7 -0.17 -3.58 -4.93
N GLN A 8 0.09 -2.61 -5.80
CA GLN A 8 -0.79 -2.21 -6.92
C GLN A 8 -2.26 -2.00 -6.51
N PRO A 9 -2.57 -1.04 -5.62
CA PRO A 9 -3.96 -0.77 -5.23
C PRO A 9 -4.83 -0.36 -6.42
N LEU A 10 -6.13 -0.67 -6.36
CA LEU A 10 -7.12 -0.21 -7.36
C LEU A 10 -7.14 1.33 -7.46
N ALA A 11 -7.05 1.99 -6.32
CA ALA A 11 -6.81 3.42 -6.20
C ALA A 11 -6.10 3.73 -4.88
N ILE A 12 -5.31 4.78 -4.86
CA ILE A 12 -4.61 5.25 -3.66
C ILE A 12 -4.56 6.77 -3.63
N LEU A 13 -4.93 7.36 -2.49
CA LEU A 13 -4.85 8.80 -2.27
C LEU A 13 -3.48 9.18 -1.68
N ALA A 14 -2.40 8.84 -2.39
CA ALA A 14 -1.03 9.22 -2.05
C ALA A 14 -0.22 9.43 -3.33
N ASP A 15 0.28 10.65 -3.53
CA ASP A 15 1.06 10.99 -4.71
C ASP A 15 2.33 10.15 -4.81
N GLY A 16 2.60 9.59 -5.99
CA GLY A 16 3.78 8.75 -6.24
C GLY A 16 3.70 7.33 -5.70
N ALA A 17 2.53 6.88 -5.22
CA ALA A 17 2.35 5.55 -4.62
C ALA A 17 1.53 4.58 -5.50
N ALA A 18 1.44 4.82 -6.81
CA ALA A 18 0.61 4.03 -7.72
C ALA A 18 1.01 2.54 -7.81
N GLY A 19 2.28 2.20 -7.55
CA GLY A 19 2.74 0.81 -7.41
C GLY A 19 2.43 0.19 -6.04
N GLY A 20 2.00 1.00 -5.07
CA GLY A 20 1.68 0.60 -3.71
C GLY A 20 2.48 1.32 -2.64
N VAL A 21 2.40 0.81 -1.42
CA VAL A 21 3.09 1.35 -0.25
C VAL A 21 3.70 0.24 0.59
N VAL A 22 4.84 0.51 1.22
CA VAL A 22 5.45 -0.43 2.17
C VAL A 22 5.17 0.04 3.59
N ILE A 23 4.66 -0.88 4.40
CA ILE A 23 4.29 -0.66 5.79
C ILE A 23 5.23 -1.43 6.70
N GLU A 24 5.71 -0.75 7.74
CA GLU A 24 6.54 -1.33 8.79
C GLU A 24 6.16 -0.68 10.12
N ASP A 25 5.93 -1.49 11.17
CA ASP A 25 5.49 -1.01 12.49
C ASP A 25 4.26 -0.08 12.44
N GLY A 26 3.28 -0.45 11.60
CA GLY A 26 2.05 0.33 11.40
C GLY A 26 2.25 1.68 10.69
N ARG A 27 3.46 1.97 10.18
CA ARG A 27 3.79 3.21 9.48
C ARG A 27 4.11 2.95 8.02
N MET A 28 3.76 3.91 7.18
CA MET A 28 4.20 3.94 5.79
C MET A 28 5.68 4.35 5.74
N VAL A 29 6.53 3.45 5.27
CA VAL A 29 7.99 3.67 5.22
C VAL A 29 8.51 3.87 3.80
N GLU A 30 7.67 3.63 2.78
CA GLU A 30 8.05 3.76 1.37
C GLU A 30 6.80 3.92 0.48
N LEU A 31 6.89 4.83 -0.49
CA LEU A 31 5.93 4.97 -1.60
C LEU A 31 6.53 4.29 -2.83
N VAL A 32 5.81 3.35 -3.43
CA VAL A 32 6.29 2.64 -4.63
C VAL A 32 5.63 3.29 -5.85
N PRO A 33 6.42 3.84 -6.79
CA PRO A 33 5.87 4.45 -8.00
C PRO A 33 5.24 3.39 -8.90
N GLU A 34 4.48 3.84 -9.89
CA GLU A 34 3.90 2.96 -10.91
C GLU A 34 4.97 2.07 -11.56
N SER A 35 4.66 0.79 -11.73
CA SER A 35 5.60 -0.23 -12.25
C SER A 35 6.90 -0.42 -11.44
N GLY A 36 7.02 0.21 -10.26
CA GLY A 36 8.14 0.06 -9.35
C GLY A 36 8.05 -1.19 -8.47
N ALA A 37 9.10 -1.40 -7.68
CA ALA A 37 9.17 -2.40 -6.62
C ALA A 37 9.82 -1.79 -5.36
N PRO A 38 9.59 -2.36 -4.18
CA PRO A 38 10.27 -1.94 -2.97
C PRO A 38 11.80 -1.93 -3.13
N SER A 39 12.43 -0.86 -2.66
CA SER A 39 13.89 -0.64 -2.65
C SER A 39 14.66 -1.65 -1.78
N ARG A 40 13.95 -2.33 -0.88
CA ARG A 40 14.47 -3.37 0.02
C ARG A 40 13.54 -4.58 0.03
N PRO A 41 14.06 -5.79 0.32
CA PRO A 41 13.22 -6.97 0.48
C PRO A 41 12.10 -6.73 1.50
N VAL A 42 10.93 -7.28 1.21
CA VAL A 42 9.75 -7.25 2.09
C VAL A 42 9.47 -8.66 2.61
N ASP A 43 8.91 -8.75 3.81
CA ASP A 43 8.59 -10.02 4.44
C ASP A 43 7.26 -10.59 3.92
N ALA A 44 6.36 -9.71 3.48
CA ALA A 44 5.05 -10.06 2.98
C ALA A 44 4.60 -9.13 1.84
N VAL A 45 3.76 -9.67 0.97
CA VAL A 45 3.09 -8.93 -0.10
C VAL A 45 1.59 -9.17 0.02
N PHE A 46 0.82 -8.10 0.01
CA PHE A 46 -0.63 -8.14 -0.10
C PHE A 46 -1.03 -7.59 -1.47
N ASP A 47 -1.75 -8.38 -2.25
CA ASP A 47 -2.29 -7.95 -3.54
C ASP A 47 -3.48 -6.99 -3.31
N ALA A 48 -3.23 -5.70 -3.51
CA ALA A 48 -4.20 -4.64 -3.32
C ALA A 48 -4.99 -4.29 -4.60
N SER A 49 -4.83 -5.04 -5.70
CA SER A 49 -5.42 -4.71 -7.02
C SER A 49 -6.94 -4.57 -7.07
N ARG A 50 -7.64 -5.04 -6.03
CA ARG A 50 -9.09 -4.90 -5.86
C ARG A 50 -9.50 -4.00 -4.69
N HIS A 51 -8.55 -3.27 -4.11
CA HIS A 51 -8.75 -2.48 -2.89
C HIS A 51 -8.37 -1.03 -3.12
N VAL A 52 -9.15 -0.12 -2.54
CA VAL A 52 -8.77 1.29 -2.44
C VAL A 52 -8.03 1.51 -1.14
N VAL A 53 -6.88 2.18 -1.22
CA VAL A 53 -6.03 2.51 -0.08
C VAL A 53 -6.19 3.98 0.25
N LEU A 54 -6.73 4.26 1.43
CA LEU A 54 -6.90 5.62 1.94
C LEU A 54 -5.93 5.84 3.11
N PRO A 55 -4.89 6.68 2.94
CA PRO A 55 -4.07 7.11 4.05
C PRO A 55 -4.86 8.08 4.92
N GLY A 56 -5.07 7.71 6.18
CA GLY A 56 -5.54 8.58 7.24
C GLY A 56 -4.37 9.12 8.06
N PRO A 57 -4.61 10.09 8.97
CA PRO A 57 -3.60 10.56 9.91
C PRO A 57 -3.10 9.39 10.78
N GLY A 58 -1.95 8.83 10.41
CA GLY A 58 -1.31 7.69 11.09
C GLY A 58 -1.98 6.32 10.88
N GLN A 59 -2.90 6.17 9.91
CA GLN A 59 -3.59 4.89 9.65
C GLN A 59 -3.77 4.63 8.16
N ILE A 60 -3.90 3.36 7.77
CA ILE A 60 -4.27 2.96 6.41
C ILE A 60 -5.56 2.16 6.49
N LEU A 61 -6.59 2.63 5.79
CA LEU A 61 -7.84 1.91 5.62
C LEU A 61 -7.82 1.21 4.27
N VAL A 62 -8.04 -0.11 4.29
CA VAL A 62 -8.22 -0.95 3.10
C VAL A 62 -9.70 -1.34 3.09
N HIS A 63 -10.43 -0.94 2.06
CA HIS A 63 -11.83 -1.32 1.89
C HIS A 63 -11.93 -2.61 1.08
N ASP A 64 -12.44 -3.67 1.71
CA ASP A 64 -12.71 -4.97 1.10
C ASP A 64 -14.22 -5.13 0.88
N GLY A 65 -14.73 -4.81 -0.32
CA GLY A 65 -16.16 -4.95 -0.62
C GLY A 65 -16.65 -4.20 -1.87
N PRO A 66 -17.89 -4.47 -2.31
CA PRO A 66 -18.50 -3.74 -3.43
C PRO A 66 -18.84 -2.31 -2.99
N TRP A 67 -18.34 -1.33 -3.76
CA TRP A 67 -18.75 0.07 -3.65
C TRP A 67 -20.25 0.18 -3.99
N ARG A 68 -21.05 0.66 -3.04
CA ARG A 68 -22.46 1.04 -3.28
C ARG A 68 -22.57 2.53 -3.52
#